data_AF-A0A915MQ98-F1
#
_entry.id   AF-A0A915MQ98-F1
#
_cell.length_a   1.000
_cell.length_b   1.000
_cell.length_c   1.000
_cell.angle_alpha   90.00
_cell.angle_beta   90.00
_cell.angle_gamma   90.00
#
_symmetry.space_group_name_H-M   'P 1'
#
loop_
_entity.id
_entity.type
_entity.pdbx_description
1 polymer ?
#
loop_
_entity_poly.entity_id
_entity_poly.type
_entity_poly.pdbx_seq_one_letter_code
_entity_poly.pdbx_strand_id
1 'polypeptide(L)'
;MALVAIGALITNIPIVTLINWYGPRYLFTAVGFFGAAATALIPYCMKMGWNWFLLARALQGMAFAGDMATFGHFVTYWTYHKQYAFFTATLFFNSIAFCSMASILVIASFVPPGHGNLALFLLTASAFSLGFNIGGFYKSGSMIAGPYSPFVMGQISTAMTVTM
;
A
#
# COMPACT_ATOMS: atom_id res chain seq x y z
N MET A 1 1.44 -9.90 -13.64
CA MET A 1 2.42 -9.79 -12.53
C MET A 1 3.71 -9.13 -13.01
N ALA A 2 4.41 -9.66 -14.03
CA ALA A 2 5.64 -9.04 -14.55
C ALA A 2 5.53 -7.54 -14.92
N LEU A 3 4.45 -7.11 -15.58
CA LEU A 3 4.26 -5.68 -15.94
C LEU A 3 4.15 -4.76 -14.71
N VAL A 4 3.60 -5.26 -13.61
CA VAL A 4 3.45 -4.54 -12.35
C VAL A 4 4.81 -4.39 -11.67
N ALA A 5 5.59 -5.47 -11.59
CA ALA A 5 6.94 -5.46 -11.07
C ALA A 5 7.86 -4.49 -11.84
N ILE A 6 7.76 -4.48 -13.18
CA ILE A 6 8.54 -3.57 -14.05
C ILE A 6 8.14 -2.11 -13.79
N GLY A 7 6.84 -1.82 -13.74
CA GLY A 7 6.35 -0.47 -13.43
C GLY A 7 6.83 -0.01 -12.06
N ALA A 8 6.74 -0.88 -11.05
CA ALA A 8 7.15 -0.58 -9.70
C ALA A 8 8.67 -0.32 -9.56
N LEU A 9 9.52 -1.07 -10.27
CA LEU A 9 10.96 -0.85 -10.33
C LEU A 9 11.33 0.50 -10.95
N ILE A 10 10.69 0.86 -12.06
CA ILE A 10 10.91 2.15 -12.74
C ILE A 10 10.51 3.32 -11.83
N THR A 11 9.47 3.13 -11.02
CA THR A 11 8.85 4.19 -10.23
C THR A 11 9.54 4.41 -8.87
N ASN A 12 10.34 3.44 -8.42
CA ASN A 12 11.02 3.51 -7.12
C ASN A 12 12.07 4.65 -7.07
N ILE A 13 12.96 4.74 -8.06
CA ILE A 13 13.99 5.80 -8.13
C ILE A 13 13.38 7.23 -8.16
N PRO A 14 12.40 7.55 -9.03
CA PRO A 14 11.82 8.88 -9.07
C PRO A 14 11.03 9.21 -7.80
N ILE A 15 10.31 8.26 -7.18
CA ILE A 15 9.65 8.51 -5.89
C ILE A 15 10.66 8.91 -4.81
N VAL A 16 11.80 8.23 -4.72
CA VAL A 16 12.83 8.56 -3.73
C VAL A 16 13.37 9.97 -3.95
N THR A 17 13.57 10.39 -5.20
CA THR A 17 13.95 11.78 -5.50
C THR A 17 12.86 12.78 -5.11
N LEU A 18 11.59 12.46 -5.40
CA LEU A 18 10.44 13.29 -5.03
C LEU A 18 10.30 13.44 -3.50
N ILE A 19 10.52 12.37 -2.75
CA ILE A 19 10.49 12.36 -1.27
C ILE A 19 11.49 13.36 -0.70
N ASN A 20 12.70 13.41 -1.26
CA ASN A 20 13.73 14.34 -0.82
C ASN A 20 13.38 15.82 -1.11
N TRP A 21 12.57 16.08 -2.14
CA TRP A 21 12.25 17.45 -2.59
C TRP A 21 10.99 18.01 -1.92
N TYR A 22 9.89 17.26 -1.90
CA TYR A 22 8.58 17.73 -1.40
C TYR A 22 8.26 17.27 0.03
N GLY A 23 9.11 16.42 0.58
CA GLY A 23 8.89 15.77 1.85
C GLY A 23 7.85 14.64 1.76
N PRO A 24 7.93 13.67 2.68
CA PRO A 24 7.15 12.43 2.59
C PRO A 24 5.64 12.64 2.77
N ARG A 25 5.20 13.72 3.42
CA ARG A 25 3.80 13.94 3.82
C ARG A 25 2.83 14.13 2.66
N TYR A 26 3.17 14.99 1.72
CA TYR A 26 2.33 15.28 0.56
C TYR A 26 2.37 14.16 -0.47
N LEU A 27 3.50 13.46 -0.56
CA LEU A 27 3.66 12.33 -1.48
C LEU A 27 2.84 11.12 -1.05
N PHE A 28 2.83 10.83 0.25
CA PHE A 28 2.03 9.73 0.79
C PHE A 28 0.53 9.90 0.47
N THR A 29 -0.02 11.09 0.67
CA THR A 29 -1.43 11.34 0.37
C THR A 29 -1.68 11.36 -1.14
N ALA A 30 -0.82 12.00 -1.93
CA ALA A 30 -1.00 12.08 -3.38
C ALA A 30 -0.93 10.69 -4.06
N VAL A 31 0.07 9.88 -3.70
CA VAL A 31 0.27 8.53 -4.25
C VAL A 31 -0.82 7.58 -3.76
N GLY A 32 -1.21 7.67 -2.49
CA GLY A 32 -2.33 6.89 -1.94
C GLY A 32 -3.69 7.20 -2.57
N PHE A 33 -4.01 8.48 -2.81
CA PHE A 33 -5.23 8.86 -3.54
C PHE A 33 -5.19 8.41 -5.00
N PHE A 34 -4.02 8.51 -5.65
CA PHE A 34 -3.83 8.03 -7.02
C PHE A 34 -3.99 6.51 -7.11
N GLY A 35 -3.43 5.75 -6.16
CA GLY A 35 -3.59 4.30 -6.05
C GLY A 35 -5.03 3.88 -5.77
N ALA A 36 -5.74 4.60 -4.89
CA ALA A 36 -7.15 4.37 -4.62
C ALA A 36 -8.01 4.61 -5.88
N ALA A 37 -7.77 5.69 -6.62
CA ALA A 37 -8.45 5.98 -7.87
C ALA A 37 -8.15 4.93 -8.96
N ALA A 38 -6.88 4.54 -9.11
CA ALA A 38 -6.48 3.48 -10.03
C ALA A 38 -7.17 2.15 -9.69
N THR A 39 -7.28 1.82 -8.39
CA THR A 39 -7.95 0.59 -7.94
C THR A 39 -9.46 0.63 -8.18
N ALA A 40 -10.11 1.77 -7.94
CA ALA A 40 -11.52 1.97 -8.23
C ALA A 40 -11.83 1.88 -9.75
N LEU A 41 -10.85 2.19 -10.60
CA LEU A 41 -10.96 2.09 -12.06
C LEU A 41 -10.76 0.66 -12.60
N ILE A 42 -10.08 -0.24 -11.87
CA ILE A 42 -9.88 -1.65 -12.28
C ILE A 42 -11.17 -2.36 -12.71
N PRO A 43 -12.27 -2.35 -11.92
CA PRO A 43 -13.50 -3.04 -12.31
C PRO A 43 -14.18 -2.41 -13.53
N TYR A 44 -13.98 -1.10 -13.76
CA TYR A 44 -14.48 -0.42 -14.95
C TYR A 44 -13.64 -0.79 -16.19
N CYS A 45 -12.32 -0.81 -16.04
CA CYS A 45 -11.38 -1.21 -17.09
C CYS A 45 -11.55 -2.68 -17.53
N MET A 46 -12.01 -3.58 -16.65
CA MET A 46 -12.32 -4.96 -17.03
C MET A 46 -13.42 -5.06 -18.10
N LYS A 47 -14.32 -4.07 -18.21
CA LYS A 47 -15.39 -4.07 -19.23
C LYS A 47 -14.93 -3.52 -20.58
N MET A 48 -13.91 -2.66 -20.61
CA MET A 48 -13.41 -2.01 -21.82
C MET A 48 -12.32 -2.82 -22.55
N GLY A 49 -11.77 -3.86 -21.93
CA GLY A 49 -10.85 -4.81 -22.57
C GLY A 49 -9.54 -5.06 -21.80
N TRP A 50 -8.79 -6.06 -22.25
CA TRP A 50 -7.59 -6.58 -21.60
C TRP A 50 -6.46 -5.54 -21.44
N ASN A 51 -6.24 -4.71 -22.45
CA ASN A 51 -5.14 -3.73 -22.45
C ASN A 51 -5.36 -2.62 -21.41
N TRP A 52 -6.60 -2.14 -21.25
CA TRP A 52 -6.95 -1.13 -20.25
C TRP A 52 -6.87 -1.67 -18.83
N PHE A 53 -7.24 -2.93 -18.63
CA PHE A 53 -7.06 -3.62 -17.35
C PHE A 53 -5.57 -3.75 -16.97
N LEU A 54 -4.71 -4.11 -17.93
CA LEU A 54 -3.26 -4.19 -17.70
C LEU A 54 -2.65 -2.84 -17.32
N LEU A 55 -3.08 -1.77 -17.98
CA LEU A 55 -2.65 -0.40 -17.68
C LEU A 55 -3.08 0.06 -16.29
N ALA A 56 -4.34 -0.16 -15.93
CA ALA A 56 -4.86 0.17 -14.60
C ALA A 56 -4.12 -0.61 -13.49
N ARG A 57 -3.79 -1.88 -13.74
CA ARG A 57 -2.98 -2.70 -12.81
C ARG A 57 -1.54 -2.23 -12.70
N ALA A 58 -0.91 -1.84 -13.80
CA ALA A 58 0.44 -1.29 -13.78
C ALA A 58 0.48 0.04 -12.97
N LEU A 59 -0.50 0.93 -13.19
CA LEU A 59 -0.62 2.19 -12.45
C LEU A 59 -0.87 1.97 -10.96
N GLN A 60 -1.75 1.03 -10.59
CA GLN A 60 -1.96 0.65 -9.20
C GLN A 60 -0.67 0.14 -8.54
N GLY A 61 0.10 -0.69 -9.24
CA GLY A 61 1.39 -1.21 -8.76
C GLY A 61 2.44 -0.13 -8.55
N MET A 62 2.51 0.85 -9.46
CA MET A 62 3.39 2.01 -9.33
C MET A 62 3.04 2.87 -8.12
N ALA A 63 1.74 3.08 -7.86
CA ALA A 63 1.28 3.80 -6.69
C ALA A 63 1.64 3.07 -5.39
N PHE A 64 1.35 1.76 -5.34
CA PHE A 64 1.62 0.95 -4.15
C PHE A 64 3.12 0.90 -3.81
N ALA A 65 4.00 0.80 -4.81
CA ALA A 65 5.45 0.85 -4.61
C ALA A 65 5.92 2.22 -4.09
N GLY A 66 5.34 3.31 -4.58
CA GLY A 66 5.61 4.66 -4.09
C GLY A 66 5.18 4.85 -2.63
N ASP A 67 4.02 4.32 -2.25
CA ASP A 67 3.52 4.37 -0.87
C ASP A 67 4.44 3.60 0.09
N MET A 68 4.92 2.41 -0.32
CA MET A 68 5.86 1.60 0.48
C MET A 68 7.16 2.34 0.80
N ALA A 69 7.75 2.99 -0.20
CA ALA A 69 8.97 3.77 -0.01
C ALA A 69 8.75 4.97 0.92
N THR A 70 7.58 5.61 0.78
CA THR A 70 7.22 6.79 1.58
C THR A 70 6.94 6.42 3.05
N PHE A 71 6.26 5.29 3.31
CA PHE A 71 6.06 4.76 4.66
C PHE A 71 7.37 4.38 5.36
N GLY A 72 8.29 3.74 4.63
CA GLY A 72 9.60 3.39 5.15
C GLY A 72 10.39 4.61 5.64
N HIS A 73 10.30 5.71 4.90
CA HIS A 73 10.93 6.99 5.28
C HIS A 73 10.15 7.73 6.38
N PHE A 74 8.82 7.64 6.41
CA PHE A 74 8.02 8.27 7.45
C PHE A 74 8.25 7.69 8.84
N VAL A 75 8.34 6.36 8.91
CA VAL A 75 8.37 5.68 10.19
C VAL A 75 9.71 5.89 10.91
N THR A 76 10.78 6.26 10.19
CA THR A 76 12.08 6.59 10.81
C THR A 76 11.98 7.79 11.75
N TYR A 77 11.05 8.71 11.49
CA TYR A 77 10.79 9.86 12.35
C TYR A 77 9.87 9.56 13.53
N TRP A 78 9.19 8.40 13.53
CA TRP A 78 8.18 8.01 14.53
C TRP A 78 8.74 7.12 15.65
N THR A 79 9.98 6.61 15.54
CA THR A 79 10.46 5.49 16.37
C THR A 79 11.26 5.83 17.63
N TYR A 80 11.11 7.03 18.23
CA TYR A 80 11.82 7.34 19.48
C TYR A 80 11.22 6.67 20.75
N HIS A 81 10.27 5.72 20.63
CA HIS A 81 9.49 5.22 21.78
C HIS A 81 9.75 3.75 22.13
N LYS A 82 9.75 3.47 23.45
CA LYS A 82 10.02 2.18 24.12
C LYS A 82 9.36 0.96 23.43
N GLN A 83 10.07 -0.17 23.45
CA GLN A 83 9.72 -1.48 22.85
C GLN A 83 8.28 -1.97 23.09
N TYR A 84 7.65 -1.61 24.22
CA TYR A 84 6.27 -2.00 24.51
C TYR A 84 5.26 -1.35 23.55
N ALA A 85 5.48 -0.08 23.18
CA ALA A 85 4.62 0.63 22.24
C ALA A 85 4.74 0.12 20.79
N PHE A 86 5.80 -0.64 20.50
CA PHE A 86 6.01 -1.30 19.20
C PHE A 86 5.07 -2.50 19.03
N PHE A 87 5.02 -3.38 20.04
CA PHE A 87 4.12 -4.53 20.04
C PHE A 87 2.66 -4.07 19.98
N THR A 88 2.29 -3.08 20.79
CA THR A 88 0.92 -2.53 20.82
C THR A 88 0.54 -1.87 19.50
N ALA A 89 1.45 -1.11 18.86
CA ALA A 89 1.15 -0.50 17.57
C ALA A 89 0.98 -1.54 16.46
N THR A 90 1.86 -2.54 16.39
CA THR A 90 1.79 -3.60 15.38
C THR A 90 0.51 -4.40 15.52
N LEU A 91 0.15 -4.79 16.75
CA LEU A 91 -1.13 -5.45 17.03
C LEU A 91 -2.32 -4.57 16.64
N PHE A 92 -2.33 -3.29 17.03
CA PHE A 92 -3.43 -2.39 16.67
C PHE A 92 -3.61 -2.27 15.16
N PHE A 93 -2.54 -1.99 14.41
CA PHE A 93 -2.62 -1.86 12.95
C PHE A 93 -3.06 -3.17 12.28
N ASN A 94 -2.55 -4.30 12.76
CA ASN A 94 -2.89 -5.61 12.23
C ASN A 94 -4.35 -5.98 12.53
N SER A 95 -4.81 -5.78 13.77
CA SER A 95 -6.20 -6.00 14.16
C SER A 95 -7.16 -5.09 13.41
N ILE A 96 -6.83 -3.82 13.20
CA ILE A 96 -7.66 -2.90 12.40
C ILE A 96 -7.74 -3.37 10.94
N ALA A 97 -6.61 -3.77 10.34
CA ALA A 97 -6.57 -4.26 8.96
C ALA A 97 -7.42 -5.53 8.77
N PHE A 98 -7.27 -6.53 9.66
CA PHE A 98 -8.04 -7.77 9.55
C PHE A 98 -9.51 -7.61 9.96
N CYS A 99 -9.82 -6.84 11.01
CA CYS A 99 -11.21 -6.59 11.39
C CYS A 99 -11.97 -5.81 10.31
N SER A 100 -11.33 -4.82 9.68
CA SER A 100 -11.95 -4.07 8.58
C SER A 100 -12.06 -4.90 7.31
N MET A 101 -11.05 -5.70 6.97
CA MET A 101 -11.14 -6.67 5.86
C MET A 101 -12.30 -7.65 6.06
N ALA A 102 -12.40 -8.23 7.27
CA ALA A 102 -13.42 -9.21 7.60
C ALA A 102 -14.83 -8.60 7.52
N SER A 103 -15.05 -7.41 8.08
CA SER A 103 -16.37 -6.76 8.02
C SER A 103 -16.78 -6.42 6.59
N ILE A 104 -15.86 -5.93 5.75
CA ILE A 104 -16.15 -5.60 4.35
C ILE A 104 -16.44 -6.87 3.53
N LEU A 105 -15.73 -7.97 3.78
CA LEU A 105 -16.00 -9.26 3.11
C LEU A 105 -17.34 -9.86 3.53
N VAL A 106 -17.73 -9.74 4.80
CA VAL A 106 -19.05 -10.19 5.28
C VAL A 106 -20.15 -9.38 4.59
N ILE A 107 -19.99 -8.06 4.46
CA ILE A 107 -20.94 -7.20 3.74
C ILE A 107 -20.99 -7.57 2.25
N ALA A 108 -19.84 -7.87 1.63
CA ALA A 108 -19.78 -8.29 0.24
C ALA A 108 -20.49 -9.64 -0.01
N SER A 109 -20.51 -10.54 0.98
CA SER A 109 -21.19 -11.84 0.89
C SER A 109 -22.71 -11.72 0.74
N PHE A 110 -23.31 -10.66 1.29
CA PHE A 110 -24.76 -10.43 1.19
C PHE A 110 -25.17 -9.70 -0.10
N VAL A 111 -24.26 -9.44 -1.04
CA VAL A 111 -24.58 -8.72 -2.28
C VAL A 111 -25.28 -9.66 -3.28
N PRO A 112 -26.51 -9.37 -3.71
CA PRO A 112 -27.23 -10.18 -4.69
C PRO A 112 -26.56 -10.12 -6.09
N PRO A 113 -26.68 -11.19 -6.89
CA PRO A 113 -25.94 -11.37 -8.15
C PRO A 113 -26.26 -10.36 -9.27
N GLY A 114 -27.20 -9.42 -9.06
CA GLY A 114 -27.56 -8.37 -10.02
C GLY A 114 -26.66 -7.11 -9.99
N HIS A 115 -25.87 -6.89 -8.92
CA HIS A 115 -25.06 -5.67 -8.76
C HIS A 115 -23.55 -5.95 -8.71
N GLY A 116 -23.01 -6.50 -9.81
CA GLY A 116 -21.57 -6.83 -9.91
C GLY A 116 -20.63 -5.66 -9.64
N ASN A 117 -21.02 -4.42 -9.98
CA ASN A 117 -20.19 -3.24 -9.70
C ASN A 117 -20.04 -2.96 -8.18
N LEU A 118 -21.08 -3.21 -7.38
CA LEU A 118 -21.05 -3.01 -5.92
C LEU A 118 -20.19 -4.06 -5.24
N ALA A 119 -20.32 -5.34 -5.65
CA ALA A 119 -19.46 -6.41 -5.15
C ALA A 119 -17.98 -6.15 -5.45
N LEU A 120 -17.69 -5.66 -6.66
CA LEU A 120 -16.32 -5.30 -7.07
C LEU A 120 -15.76 -4.10 -6.29
N PHE A 121 -16.60 -3.11 -5.99
CA PHE A 121 -16.19 -1.97 -5.15
C PHE A 121 -15.89 -2.41 -3.71
N LEU A 122 -16.72 -3.26 -3.12
CA LEU A 122 -16.50 -3.80 -1.77
C LEU A 122 -15.25 -4.68 -1.70
N LEU A 123 -14.99 -5.52 -2.72
CA LEU A 123 -13.77 -6.31 -2.82
C LEU A 123 -12.52 -5.42 -2.97
N THR A 124 -12.65 -4.31 -3.68
CA THR A 124 -11.58 -3.32 -3.82
C THR A 124 -11.31 -2.60 -2.49
N ALA A 125 -12.37 -2.22 -1.77
CA ALA A 125 -12.26 -1.58 -0.46
C ALA A 125 -11.63 -2.51 0.59
N SER A 126 -11.93 -3.81 0.52
CA SER A 126 -11.34 -4.80 1.43
C SER A 126 -9.84 -4.94 1.18
N ALA A 127 -9.41 -5.04 -0.09
CA ALA A 127 -7.99 -5.06 -0.46
C ALA A 127 -7.24 -3.78 -0.02
N PHE A 128 -7.90 -2.62 -0.04
CA PHE A 128 -7.33 -1.37 0.48
C PHE A 128 -7.11 -1.41 2.00
N SER A 129 -8.06 -1.97 2.74
CA SER A 129 -7.96 -2.16 4.20
C SER A 129 -6.77 -3.01 4.62
N LEU A 130 -6.36 -4.01 3.82
CA LEU A 130 -5.13 -4.79 4.06
C LEU A 130 -3.86 -3.91 3.99
N GLY A 131 -3.91 -2.79 3.27
CA GLY A 131 -2.85 -1.80 3.16
C GLY A 131 -2.43 -1.18 4.51
N PHE A 132 -3.31 -1.17 5.51
CA PHE A 132 -2.99 -0.59 6.83
C PHE A 132 -2.02 -1.44 7.66
N ASN A 133 -1.85 -2.73 7.34
CA ASN A 133 -0.95 -3.63 8.07
C ASN A 133 0.54 -3.24 7.91
N ILE A 134 0.85 -2.54 6.82
CA ILE A 134 2.20 -2.12 6.44
C ILE A 134 2.81 -1.13 7.45
N GLY A 135 2.00 -0.29 8.09
CA GLY A 135 2.48 0.66 9.12
C GLY A 135 3.08 -0.04 10.34
N GLY A 136 2.51 -1.16 10.77
CA GLY A 136 3.06 -1.99 11.85
C GLY A 136 4.36 -2.68 11.46
N PHE A 137 4.44 -3.19 10.23
CA PHE A 137 5.63 -3.86 9.72
C PHE A 137 6.83 -2.92 9.60
N TYR A 138 6.66 -1.76 8.96
CA TYR A 138 7.76 -0.79 8.85
C TYR A 138 8.17 -0.24 10.23
N LYS A 139 7.23 -0.06 11.18
CA LYS A 139 7.59 0.34 12.54
C LYS A 139 8.48 -0.68 13.26
N SER A 140 8.38 -1.97 12.90
CA SER A 140 9.24 -3.03 13.44
C SER A 140 10.66 -2.95 12.89
N GLY A 141 10.78 -2.84 11.56
CA GLY A 141 12.07 -2.78 10.88
C GLY A 141 12.90 -1.57 11.30
N SER A 142 12.26 -0.40 11.40
CA SER A 142 12.95 0.84 11.80
C SER A 142 13.50 0.83 13.22
N MET A 143 12.81 0.16 14.15
CA MET A 143 13.28 0.05 15.54
C MET A 143 14.45 -0.92 15.68
N ILE A 144 14.44 -2.04 14.95
CA ILE A 144 15.55 -3.01 14.92
C ILE A 144 16.78 -2.38 14.24
N ALA A 145 16.57 -1.58 13.20
CA ALA A 145 17.64 -0.94 12.44
C ALA A 145 18.29 0.25 13.18
N GLY A 146 17.61 0.84 14.18
CA GLY A 146 18.14 1.93 14.99
C GLY A 146 18.69 3.10 14.15
N PRO A 147 19.99 3.46 14.27
CA PRO A 147 20.59 4.56 13.50
C PRO A 147 20.66 4.28 11.98
N TYR A 148 20.60 3.03 11.54
CA TYR A 148 20.62 2.64 10.12
C TYR A 148 19.22 2.49 9.51
N SER A 149 18.18 2.92 10.25
CA SER A 149 16.77 2.81 9.86
C SER A 149 16.47 3.31 8.44
N PRO A 150 16.92 4.51 7.99
CA PRO A 150 16.62 4.97 6.64
C PRO A 150 17.13 4.02 5.54
N PHE A 151 18.30 3.42 5.74
CA PHE A 151 18.91 2.50 4.78
C PHE A 151 18.21 1.14 4.76
N VAL A 152 18.01 0.53 5.93
CA VAL A 152 17.35 -0.79 6.06
C VAL A 152 15.91 -0.73 5.52
N MET A 153 15.21 0.36 5.77
CA MET A 153 13.82 0.55 5.35
C MET A 153 13.69 0.75 3.85
N GLY A 154 14.67 1.41 3.22
CA GLY A 154 14.79 1.48 1.76
C GLY A 154 15.02 0.11 1.12
N GLN A 155 15.85 -0.74 1.74
CA GLN A 155 16.06 -2.11 1.27
C GLN A 155 14.81 -2.98 1.43
N ILE A 156 14.11 -2.88 2.57
CA ILE A 156 12.85 -3.60 2.83
C ILE A 156 11.77 -3.22 1.80
N SER A 157 11.60 -1.92 1.53
CA SER A 157 10.65 -1.45 0.52
C SER A 157 10.99 -1.97 -0.88
N THR A 158 12.28 -1.97 -1.23
CA THR A 158 12.73 -2.47 -2.53
C THR A 158 12.54 -3.99 -2.65
N ALA A 159 12.84 -4.74 -1.60
CA ALA A 159 12.62 -6.18 -1.55
C ALA A 159 11.12 -6.53 -1.69
N MET A 160 10.24 -5.84 -0.97
CA MET A 160 8.78 -6.04 -1.10
C MET A 160 8.27 -5.67 -2.50
N THR A 161 8.86 -4.65 -3.13
CA THR A 161 8.53 -4.25 -4.50
C THR A 161 8.91 -5.32 -5.53
N VAL A 162 10.02 -6.02 -5.34
CA VAL A 162 10.49 -7.09 -6.24
C VAL A 162 9.64 -8.37 -6.12
N THR A 163 9.05 -8.62 -4.95
CA THR A 163 8.22 -9.81 -4.70
C THR A 163 6.77 -9.71 -5.22
N MET A 164 6.34 -8.53 -5.67
CA MET A 164 4.98 -8.24 -6.17
C MET A 164 4.87 -8.39 -7.70
#